data_AF-A0A9D8FBT9-F1
#
_entry.id   AF-A0A9D8FBT9-F1
#
_cell.length_a   1.000
_cell.length_b   1.000
_cell.length_c   1.000
_cell.angle_alpha   90.00
_cell.angle_beta   90.00
_cell.angle_gamma   90.00
#
_symmetry.space_group_name_H-M   'P 1'
#
loop_
_entity.id
_entity.type
_entity.pdbx_description
1 polymer ?
#
loop_
_entity_poly.entity_id
_entity_poly.type
_entity_poly.pdbx_seq_one_letter_code
_entity_poly.pdbx_strand_id
1 'polypeptide(L)'
;MKPHPESRDLEERTLPASVANPLLFRDIEPTEFEKLKASLLREAIRLFGDTRLLAVLRRAANEAEALAWTTPYPALFYPELFMELARASRSRAARQESVHRRSRFLAVAR
;
A
#
# COMPACT_ATOMS: atom_id res chain seq x y z
N MET A 1 1.51 -52.22 47.91
CA MET A 1 0.59 -53.27 47.41
C MET A 1 -0.57 -52.56 46.71
N LYS A 2 -0.83 -52.92 45.45
CA LYS A 2 -1.74 -52.33 44.43
C LYS A 2 -3.24 -52.26 44.87
N PRO A 3 -4.21 -51.81 44.03
CA PRO A 3 -4.43 -50.50 43.33
C PRO A 3 -5.94 -50.03 43.27
N HIS A 4 -6.20 -48.81 42.74
CA HIS A 4 -7.36 -48.25 41.92
C HIS A 4 -8.87 -48.60 42.19
N PRO A 5 -9.91 -47.94 41.59
CA PRO A 5 -9.97 -46.93 40.50
C PRO A 5 -10.96 -45.72 40.63
N GLU A 6 -10.82 -44.77 39.69
CA GLU A 6 -11.84 -43.93 39.02
C GLU A 6 -12.78 -43.03 39.86
N SER A 7 -12.85 -41.72 39.67
CA SER A 7 -13.47 -41.07 38.50
C SER A 7 -13.16 -39.55 38.58
N ARG A 8 -12.44 -38.99 37.62
CA ARG A 8 -12.98 -38.22 36.48
C ARG A 8 -13.28 -36.75 36.78
N ASP A 9 -12.69 -35.93 35.91
CA ASP A 9 -13.28 -34.72 35.33
C ASP A 9 -13.44 -33.53 36.27
N LEU A 10 -12.43 -32.66 36.27
CA LEU A 10 -12.56 -31.22 36.02
C LEU A 10 -11.15 -30.74 35.58
N GLU A 11 -10.80 -31.02 34.33
CA GLU A 11 -10.70 -29.99 33.28
C GLU A 11 -9.71 -28.89 33.64
N GLU A 12 -8.48 -29.02 33.13
CA GLU A 12 -8.07 -28.22 31.96
C GLU A 12 -8.35 -26.72 32.14
N ARG A 13 -7.49 -26.07 32.93
CA ARG A 13 -7.09 -24.70 32.61
C ARG A 13 -5.68 -24.72 32.03
N THR A 14 -5.51 -25.55 31.01
CA THR A 14 -4.61 -25.27 29.91
C THR A 14 -4.99 -23.88 29.42
N LEU A 15 -4.17 -22.87 29.75
CA LEU A 15 -4.32 -21.54 29.16
C LEU A 15 -4.25 -21.74 27.64
N PRO A 16 -5.36 -21.55 26.89
CA PRO A 16 -5.35 -21.86 25.49
C PRO A 16 -4.50 -20.82 24.80
N ALA A 17 -3.45 -21.33 24.17
CA ALA A 17 -2.65 -20.71 23.14
C ALA A 17 -1.97 -19.40 23.54
N SER A 18 -0.70 -19.31 23.16
CA SER A 18 -0.19 -18.07 22.59
C SER A 18 -1.37 -17.31 21.97
N VAL A 19 -1.72 -16.16 22.53
CA VAL A 19 -2.48 -15.15 21.81
C VAL A 19 -1.53 -14.80 20.67
N ALA A 20 -1.57 -15.65 19.65
CA ALA A 20 -0.85 -15.52 18.42
C ALA A 20 -1.45 -14.26 17.87
N ASN A 21 -0.81 -13.15 18.25
CA ASN A 21 -1.09 -11.85 17.71
C ASN A 21 -1.03 -12.08 16.21
N PRO A 22 -2.16 -12.03 15.48
CA PRO A 22 -2.13 -12.31 14.04
C PRO A 22 -1.23 -11.32 13.29
N LEU A 23 -0.79 -10.25 13.96
CA LEU A 23 0.20 -9.30 13.50
C LEU A 23 1.66 -9.82 13.54
N LEU A 24 1.98 -10.88 14.30
CA LEU A 24 3.34 -11.44 14.38
C LEU A 24 3.64 -12.48 13.28
N PHE A 25 2.62 -12.94 12.56
CA PHE A 25 2.74 -13.85 11.40
C PHE A 25 2.43 -13.14 10.08
N ARG A 26 2.55 -11.81 10.01
CA ARG A 26 2.72 -11.14 8.71
C ARG A 26 4.16 -11.36 8.30
N ASP A 27 4.42 -12.58 7.82
CA ASP A 27 5.68 -12.94 7.21
C ASP A 27 6.10 -11.85 6.21
N ILE A 28 7.39 -11.56 6.24
CA ILE A 28 8.12 -10.47 5.59
C ILE A 28 8.01 -10.51 4.05
N GLU A 29 7.28 -11.49 3.50
CA GLU A 29 7.06 -11.66 2.08
C GLU A 29 6.01 -10.67 1.56
N PRO A 30 6.37 -9.82 0.59
CA PRO A 30 5.42 -8.91 0.01
C PRO A 30 4.29 -9.71 -0.64
N THR A 31 3.06 -9.29 -0.40
CA THR A 31 1.90 -9.91 -1.06
C THR A 31 2.06 -9.79 -2.59
N GLU A 32 1.42 -10.67 -3.37
CA GLU A 32 1.44 -10.57 -4.84
C GLU A 32 0.98 -9.18 -5.33
N PHE A 33 0.06 -8.56 -4.60
CA PHE A 33 -0.36 -7.19 -4.84
C PHE A 33 0.76 -6.16 -4.57
N GLU A 34 1.49 -6.28 -3.46
CA GLU A 34 2.63 -5.41 -3.14
C GLU A 34 3.76 -5.58 -4.17
N LYS A 35 4.01 -6.81 -4.65
CA LYS A 35 4.96 -7.08 -5.75
C LYS A 35 4.52 -6.41 -7.05
N LEU A 36 3.24 -6.52 -7.41
CA LEU A 36 2.65 -5.85 -8.58
C LEU A 36 2.81 -4.33 -8.49
N LYS A 37 2.45 -3.74 -7.34
CA LYS A 37 2.60 -2.31 -7.07
C LYS A 37 4.06 -1.85 -7.22
N ALA A 38 5.00 -2.59 -6.63
CA ALA A 38 6.42 -2.28 -6.75
C ALA A 38 6.92 -2.36 -8.21
N SER A 39 6.45 -3.36 -8.96
CA SER A 39 6.79 -3.52 -10.38
C SER A 39 6.30 -2.35 -11.21
N LEU A 40 5.03 -1.99 -11.08
CA LEU A 40 4.41 -0.88 -11.82
C LEU A 40 5.04 0.47 -11.45
N LEU A 41 5.39 0.69 -10.18
CA LEU A 41 6.06 1.92 -9.77
C LEU A 41 7.45 2.05 -10.42
N ARG A 42 8.24 0.95 -10.47
CA ARG A 42 9.53 0.94 -11.18
C ARG A 42 9.36 1.23 -12.66
N GLU A 43 8.36 0.64 -13.29
CA GLU A 43 8.05 0.90 -14.69
C GLU A 43 7.66 2.36 -14.94
N ALA A 44 6.77 2.93 -14.12
CA ALA A 44 6.37 4.32 -14.23
C ALA A 44 7.56 5.28 -14.05
N ILE A 45 8.45 5.00 -13.09
CA ILE A 45 9.68 5.80 -12.90
C ILE A 45 10.53 5.77 -14.18
N ARG A 46 10.70 4.59 -14.78
CA ARG A 46 11.43 4.42 -16.05
C ARG A 46 10.75 5.17 -17.22
N LEU A 47 9.42 5.13 -17.30
CA LEU A 47 8.65 5.78 -18.36
C LEU A 47 8.63 7.31 -18.25
N PHE A 48 8.57 7.85 -17.02
CA PHE A 48 8.44 9.29 -16.81
C PHE A 48 9.78 10.01 -16.55
N GLY A 49 10.83 9.29 -16.19
CA GLY A 49 12.23 9.75 -16.23
C GLY A 49 12.61 10.90 -15.29
N ASP A 50 11.72 11.35 -14.40
CA ASP A 50 11.96 12.49 -13.51
C ASP A 50 11.82 12.09 -12.04
N THR A 51 12.93 12.14 -11.31
CA THR A 51 12.99 11.87 -9.87
C THR A 51 12.10 12.80 -9.05
N ARG A 52 11.80 14.01 -9.53
CA ARG A 52 10.86 14.94 -8.87
C ARG A 52 9.44 14.40 -8.87
N LEU A 53 9.10 13.52 -9.82
CA LEU A 53 7.80 12.86 -9.88
C LEU A 53 7.71 11.65 -8.96
N LEU A 54 8.80 11.20 -8.33
CA LEU A 54 8.78 10.00 -7.48
C LEU A 54 7.74 10.11 -6.35
N ALA A 55 7.71 11.24 -5.65
CA ALA A 55 6.74 11.47 -4.59
C ALA A 55 5.30 11.49 -5.12
N VAL A 56 5.11 12.09 -6.30
CA VAL A 56 3.81 12.18 -6.99
C VAL A 56 3.33 10.80 -7.43
N LEU A 57 4.21 9.98 -8.00
CA LEU A 57 3.92 8.62 -8.45
C LEU A 57 3.63 7.69 -7.27
N ARG A 58 4.36 7.81 -6.16
CA ARG A 58 4.05 7.05 -4.92
C ARG A 58 2.68 7.41 -4.37
N ARG A 59 2.30 8.69 -4.42
CA ARG A 59 0.97 9.13 -4.02
C ARG A 59 -0.11 8.56 -4.92
N ALA A 60 0.08 8.64 -6.24
CA ALA A 60 -0.82 8.05 -7.22
C ALA A 60 -0.99 6.54 -7.03
N ALA A 61 0.10 5.82 -6.71
CA ALA A 61 0.06 4.39 -6.38
C ALA A 61 -0.79 4.10 -5.14
N ASN A 62 -0.66 4.88 -4.08
CA ASN A 62 -1.47 4.70 -2.86
C ASN A 62 -2.95 5.03 -3.10
N GLU A 63 -3.24 6.06 -3.91
CA GLU A 63 -4.61 6.43 -4.27
C GLU A 63 -5.27 5.36 -5.15
N ALA A 64 -4.52 4.83 -6.13
CA ALA A 64 -4.96 3.73 -6.98
C ALA A 64 -5.22 2.46 -6.17
N GLU A 65 -4.37 2.16 -5.18
CA GLU A 65 -4.56 1.03 -4.28
C GLU A 65 -5.85 1.18 -3.47
N ALA A 66 -6.07 2.35 -2.86
CA ALA A 66 -7.27 2.62 -2.10
C ALA A 66 -8.55 2.43 -2.95
N LEU A 67 -8.53 2.86 -4.21
CA LEU A 67 -9.63 2.67 -5.15
C LEU A 67 -9.76 1.23 -5.64
N ALA A 68 -8.65 0.54 -5.90
CA ALA A 68 -8.67 -0.85 -6.33
C ALA A 68 -9.34 -1.75 -5.30
N TRP A 69 -9.09 -1.51 -4.01
CA TRP A 69 -9.72 -2.25 -2.90
C TRP A 69 -11.24 -2.04 -2.77
N THR A 70 -11.82 -1.04 -3.45
CA THR A 70 -13.29 -0.91 -3.53
C THR A 70 -13.91 -1.75 -4.66
N THR A 71 -13.09 -2.43 -5.46
CA THR A 71 -13.53 -3.30 -6.56
C THR A 71 -13.47 -4.78 -6.14
N PRO A 72 -14.22 -5.69 -6.81
CA PRO A 72 -14.15 -7.12 -6.51
C PRO A 72 -12.78 -7.78 -6.80
N TYR A 73 -11.98 -7.19 -7.69
CA TYR A 73 -10.70 -7.75 -8.15
C TYR A 73 -9.58 -6.70 -8.14
N PRO A 74 -9.09 -6.25 -6.97
CA PRO A 74 -8.17 -5.11 -6.86
C PRO A 74 -6.91 -5.24 -7.73
N ALA A 75 -6.31 -6.43 -7.78
CA ALA A 75 -5.12 -6.69 -8.58
C ALA A 75 -5.34 -6.53 -10.11
N LEU A 76 -6.57 -6.71 -10.59
CA LEU A 76 -6.92 -6.54 -12.00
C LEU A 76 -7.11 -5.07 -12.37
N PHE A 77 -7.74 -4.29 -11.50
CA PHE A 77 -8.03 -2.87 -11.75
C PHE A 77 -6.86 -1.95 -11.41
N TYR A 78 -6.04 -2.33 -10.44
CA TYR A 78 -4.93 -1.52 -9.95
C TYR A 78 -3.97 -1.01 -11.04
N PRO A 79 -3.51 -1.84 -12.02
CA PRO A 79 -2.59 -1.37 -13.05
C PRO A 79 -3.13 -0.19 -13.86
N GLU A 80 -4.38 -0.29 -14.33
CA GLU A 80 -5.02 0.76 -15.12
C GLU A 80 -5.29 2.01 -14.28
N LEU A 81 -5.85 1.83 -13.07
CA LEU A 81 -6.08 2.92 -12.12
C LEU A 81 -4.79 3.69 -11.82
N PHE A 82 -3.71 2.96 -11.55
CA PHE A 82 -2.40 3.55 -11.29
C PHE A 82 -1.90 4.37 -12.48
N MET A 83 -1.99 3.84 -13.70
CA MET A 83 -1.52 4.54 -14.89
C MET A 83 -2.33 5.81 -15.17
N GLU A 84 -3.65 5.78 -15.00
CA GLU A 84 -4.51 6.96 -15.11
C GLU A 84 -4.15 8.03 -14.07
N LEU A 85 -4.05 7.63 -12.80
CA LEU A 85 -3.70 8.53 -11.70
C LEU A 85 -2.29 9.09 -11.84
N ALA A 86 -1.33 8.29 -12.32
CA ALA A 86 0.04 8.74 -12.59
C ALA A 86 0.09 9.82 -13.68
N ARG A 87 -0.61 9.60 -14.81
CA ARG A 87 -0.70 10.58 -15.90
C ARG A 87 -1.38 11.87 -15.42
N ALA A 88 -2.51 11.75 -14.71
CA ALA A 88 -3.24 12.90 -14.17
C ALA A 88 -2.38 13.70 -13.18
N SER A 89 -1.68 13.01 -12.28
CA SER A 89 -0.84 13.64 -11.25
C SER A 89 0.38 14.34 -11.86
N ARG A 90 0.99 13.77 -12.91
CA ARG A 90 2.06 14.44 -13.66
C ARG A 90 1.58 15.75 -14.28
N SER A 91 0.43 15.74 -14.96
CA SER A 91 -0.15 16.95 -15.56
C SER A 91 -0.49 18.01 -14.50
N ARG A 92 -1.01 17.58 -13.34
CA ARG A 92 -1.27 18.48 -12.20
C ARG A 92 0.03 19.09 -11.66
N ALA A 93 1.08 18.28 -11.46
CA ALA A 93 2.37 18.75 -10.97
C ALA A 93 3.01 19.78 -11.91
N ALA A 94 2.97 19.53 -13.22
CA ALA A 94 3.47 20.49 -14.22
C ALA A 94 2.69 21.83 -14.17
N ARG A 95 1.38 21.76 -13.98
CA ARG A 95 0.53 22.96 -13.85
C ARG A 95 0.81 23.72 -12.56
N GLN A 96 0.98 23.01 -11.43
CA GLN A 96 1.32 23.61 -10.13
C GLN A 96 2.67 24.34 -10.20
N GLU A 97 3.66 23.74 -10.84
CA GLU A 97 4.98 24.35 -11.03
C GLU A 97 4.89 25.64 -11.89
N SER A 98 4.09 25.62 -12.96
CA SER A 98 3.82 26.83 -13.77
C SER A 98 3.16 27.95 -12.94
N VAL A 99 2.15 27.61 -12.13
CA VAL A 99 1.48 28.55 -11.23
C VAL A 99 2.43 29.09 -10.18
N HIS A 100 3.27 28.24 -9.59
CA HIS A 100 4.25 28.63 -8.59
C HIS A 100 5.27 29.62 -9.16
N ARG A 101 5.82 29.35 -10.35
CA ARG A 101 6.70 30.31 -11.04
C ARG A 101 6.02 31.64 -11.33
N ARG A 102 4.79 31.62 -11.84
CA ARG A 102 4.02 32.85 -12.13
C ARG A 102 3.76 33.65 -10.86
N SER A 103 3.40 32.98 -9.77
CA SER A 103 3.11 33.64 -8.49
C SER A 103 4.36 34.28 -7.89
N ARG A 104 5.52 33.61 -7.99
CA ARG A 104 6.81 34.18 -7.56
C ARG A 104 7.19 35.42 -8.36
N PHE A 105 7.00 35.39 -9.69
CA PHE A 105 7.24 36.57 -10.53
C PHE A 105 6.39 37.76 -10.10
N LEU A 106 5.08 37.55 -9.89
CA LEU A 106 4.16 38.61 -9.44
C LEU A 106 4.50 39.15 -8.05
N ALA A 107 5.04 38.31 -7.16
CA ALA A 107 5.43 38.74 -5.82
C ALA A 107 6.73 39.57 -5.80
N VAL A 108 7.63 39.36 -6.77
CA VAL A 108 8.91 40.09 -6.88
C VAL A 108 8.77 41.36 -7.74
N ALA A 109 7.82 41.40 -8.67
CA ALA A 109 7.55 42.56 -9.53
C ALA A 109 6.71 43.66 -8.85
N ARG A 110 6.56 43.61 -7.53
CA ARG A 110 5.76 44.53 -6.71
C ARG A 110 6.66 45.36 -5.82
#